data_AF-A0A2S3ZQS3-F1
#
_entry.id   AF-A0A2S3ZQS3-F1
#
_cell.length_a   1.000
_cell.length_b   1.000
_cell.length_c   1.000
_cell.angle_alpha   90.00
_cell.angle_beta   90.00
_cell.angle_gamma   90.00
#
_symmetry.space_group_name_H-M   'P 1'
#
loop_
_entity.id
_entity.type
_entity.pdbx_description
1 polymer ?
#
loop_
_entity_poly.entity_id
_entity_poly.type
_entity_poly.pdbx_seq_one_letter_code
_entity_poly.pdbx_strand_id
1 'polypeptide(L)'
;MSPAKATVKTSSGVEAALTLVRSEKTLVLDALAIPSTETREFDTAYGLALTRWLDASAREGISHAGAPPLSGARVILAEIRVTPPKVMLGVGREIQGKGGTGTEWLAQWTWDLSGIETVDGELLIQTEVEAITLPLPPPRTN
;
A
#
# COMPACT_ATOMS: atom_id res chain seq x y z
N MET A 1 8.11 22.29 -4.05
CA MET A 1 8.85 21.42 -3.10
C MET A 1 8.58 19.96 -3.41
N SER A 2 9.61 19.12 -3.32
CA SER A 2 9.58 17.71 -3.71
C SER A 2 8.83 16.85 -2.68
N PRO A 3 8.12 15.78 -3.10
CA PRO A 3 7.57 14.80 -2.16
C PRO A 3 8.70 14.15 -1.36
N ALA A 4 8.41 13.72 -0.12
CA ALA A 4 9.34 12.89 0.63
C ALA A 4 9.30 11.47 0.05
N LYS A 5 10.48 10.88 -0.19
CA LYS A 5 10.62 9.58 -0.82
C LYS A 5 11.52 8.68 -0.01
N ALA A 6 11.18 7.40 0.02
CA ALA A 6 12.02 6.34 0.59
C ALA A 6 11.71 5.02 -0.12
N THR A 7 12.42 3.97 0.25
CA THR A 7 12.13 2.59 -0.18
C THR A 7 12.09 1.72 1.06
N VAL A 8 11.25 0.68 1.05
CA VAL A 8 11.20 -0.34 2.08
C VAL A 8 11.14 -1.73 1.45
N LYS A 9 11.70 -2.73 2.11
CA LYS A 9 11.69 -4.13 1.69
C LYS A 9 10.74 -4.97 2.53
N THR A 10 10.01 -5.85 1.86
CA THR A 10 9.12 -6.87 2.48
C THR A 10 9.88 -8.17 2.77
N SER A 11 9.35 -9.03 3.63
CA SER A 11 9.96 -10.33 3.94
C SER A 11 10.00 -11.26 2.73
N SER A 12 9.12 -11.06 1.75
CA SER A 12 9.15 -11.75 0.46
C SER A 12 10.19 -11.20 -0.54
N GLY A 13 11.02 -10.25 -0.12
CA GLY A 13 12.10 -9.69 -0.94
C GLY A 13 11.69 -8.57 -1.89
N VAL A 14 10.40 -8.21 -1.95
CA VAL A 14 9.89 -7.14 -2.82
C VAL A 14 10.19 -5.78 -2.19
N GLU A 15 10.77 -4.89 -3.00
CA GLU A 15 10.99 -3.49 -2.65
C GLU A 15 9.78 -2.63 -3.04
N ALA A 16 9.41 -1.70 -2.18
CA ALA A 16 8.34 -0.73 -2.42
C ALA A 16 8.87 0.70 -2.31
N ALA A 17 8.67 1.48 -3.37
CA ALA A 17 8.94 2.90 -3.40
C ALA A 17 7.82 3.64 -2.66
N LEU A 18 8.21 4.40 -1.63
CA LEU A 18 7.33 5.20 -0.81
C LEU A 18 7.34 6.65 -1.30
N THR A 19 6.16 7.23 -1.49
CA THR A 19 5.98 8.64 -1.83
C THR A 19 4.99 9.28 -0.87
N LEU A 20 5.46 10.26 -0.10
CA LEU A 20 4.64 11.01 0.85
C LEU A 20 4.38 12.43 0.34
N VAL A 21 3.10 12.78 0.26
CA VAL A 21 2.62 14.07 -0.20
C VAL A 21 1.70 14.68 0.86
N ARG A 22 1.91 15.96 1.16
CA ARG A 22 1.08 16.73 2.10
C ARG A 22 0.46 17.94 1.40
N SER A 23 -0.85 18.08 1.52
CA SER A 23 -1.59 19.33 1.29
C SER A 23 -1.95 19.96 2.63
N GLU A 24 -2.60 21.13 2.62
CA GLU A 24 -3.05 21.79 3.85
C GLU A 24 -3.94 20.90 4.73
N LYS A 25 -4.79 20.07 4.11
CA LYS A 25 -5.83 19.28 4.81
C LYS A 25 -5.67 17.78 4.65
N THR A 26 -4.66 17.31 3.95
CA THR A 26 -4.53 15.88 3.64
C THR A 26 -3.07 15.46 3.60
N LEU A 27 -2.80 14.28 4.14
CA LEU A 27 -1.54 13.58 3.95
C LEU A 27 -1.83 12.27 3.19
N VAL A 28 -1.03 11.99 2.17
CA VAL A 28 -1.14 10.78 1.36
C VAL A 28 0.23 10.11 1.29
N LEU A 29 0.29 8.85 1.69
CA LEU A 29 1.43 7.97 1.50
C LEU A 29 1.08 6.91 0.46
N ASP A 30 1.83 6.87 -0.63
CA ASP A 30 1.78 5.81 -1.64
C ASP A 30 2.95 4.86 -1.45
N ALA A 31 2.69 3.55 -1.48
CA ALA A 31 3.70 2.51 -1.59
C ALA A 31 3.49 1.75 -2.91
N LEU A 32 4.42 1.91 -3.84
CA LEU A 32 4.41 1.25 -5.14
C LEU A 32 5.49 0.18 -5.18
N ALA A 33 5.13 -1.09 -5.37
CA ALA A 33 6.13 -2.14 -5.55
C ALA A 33 6.96 -1.89 -6.81
N ILE A 34 8.28 -2.03 -6.68
CA ILE A 34 9.23 -1.88 -7.77
C ILE A 34 9.25 -3.19 -8.57
N PRO A 35 9.05 -3.17 -9.89
CA PRO A 35 9.09 -4.39 -10.69
C PRO A 35 10.42 -5.14 -10.56
N SER A 36 10.36 -6.39 -10.12
CA SER A 36 11.50 -7.29 -9.93
C SER A 36 11.16 -8.72 -10.37
N THR A 37 12.10 -9.65 -10.20
CA THR A 37 11.84 -11.08 -10.41
C THR A 37 10.80 -11.59 -9.42
N GLU A 38 10.94 -11.22 -8.15
CA GLU A 38 10.05 -11.59 -7.06
C GLU A 38 8.61 -11.13 -7.35
N THR A 39 8.41 -9.86 -7.76
CA THR A 39 7.05 -9.38 -8.11
C THR A 39 6.42 -10.20 -9.25
N ARG A 40 7.22 -10.60 -10.26
CA ARG A 40 6.72 -11.42 -11.39
C ARG A 40 6.37 -12.85 -10.98
N GLU A 41 7.10 -13.43 -10.04
CA GLU A 41 6.78 -14.75 -9.48
C GLU A 41 5.42 -14.73 -8.78
N PHE A 42 5.15 -13.67 -8.01
CA PHE A 42 3.84 -13.48 -7.38
C PHE A 42 2.72 -13.24 -8.40
N ASP A 43 2.96 -12.47 -9.47
CA ASP A 43 1.98 -12.34 -10.56
C ASP A 43 1.67 -13.68 -11.22
N THR A 44 2.70 -14.51 -11.42
CA THR A 44 2.55 -15.84 -12.02
C THR A 44 1.75 -16.77 -11.10
N ALA A 45 2.08 -16.79 -9.81
CA ALA A 45 1.36 -17.57 -8.81
C ALA A 45 -0.10 -17.11 -8.66
N TYR A 46 -0.34 -15.80 -8.67
CA TYR A 46 -1.68 -15.22 -8.64
C TYR A 46 -2.48 -15.59 -9.91
N GLY A 47 -1.87 -15.45 -11.09
CA GLY A 47 -2.51 -15.80 -12.37
C GLY A 47 -2.98 -17.26 -12.37
N LEU A 48 -2.14 -18.18 -11.92
CA LEU A 48 -2.51 -19.59 -11.78
C LEU A 48 -3.65 -19.81 -10.78
N ALA A 49 -3.60 -19.17 -9.61
CA ALA A 49 -4.65 -19.26 -8.61
C ALA A 49 -5.98 -18.69 -9.12
N LEU A 50 -5.93 -17.59 -9.87
CA LEU A 50 -7.09 -16.93 -10.47
C LEU A 50 -7.72 -17.82 -11.54
N THR A 51 -6.93 -18.41 -12.44
CA THR A 51 -7.42 -19.37 -13.43
C THR A 51 -8.13 -20.54 -12.76
N ARG A 52 -7.53 -21.13 -11.73
CA ARG A 52 -8.14 -22.24 -10.97
C ARG A 52 -9.46 -21.84 -10.33
N TRP A 53 -9.52 -20.66 -9.73
CA TRP A 53 -10.74 -20.15 -9.10
C TRP A 53 -11.84 -19.86 -10.13
N LEU A 54 -11.49 -19.29 -11.29
CA LEU A 54 -12.43 -19.05 -12.39
C LEU A 54 -12.97 -20.36 -12.96
N ASP A 55 -12.11 -21.36 -13.16
CA ASP A 55 -12.51 -22.69 -13.62
C ASP A 55 -13.46 -23.38 -12.63
N ALA A 56 -13.14 -23.35 -11.33
CA ALA A 56 -13.99 -23.91 -10.29
C ALA A 56 -15.33 -23.16 -10.20
N SER A 57 -15.30 -21.82 -10.28
CA SER A 57 -16.51 -20.98 -10.28
C SER A 57 -17.42 -21.28 -11.46
N ALA A 58 -16.83 -21.52 -12.63
CA ALA A 58 -17.58 -21.86 -13.84
C ALA A 58 -18.19 -23.26 -13.80
N ARG A 59 -17.52 -24.23 -13.16
CA ARG A 59 -17.96 -25.63 -13.10
C ARG A 59 -18.94 -25.92 -11.96
N GLU A 60 -18.70 -25.34 -10.79
CA GLU A 60 -19.36 -25.73 -9.53
C GLU A 60 -20.17 -24.58 -8.90
N GLY A 61 -20.08 -23.39 -9.50
CA GLY A 61 -20.67 -22.15 -8.97
C GLY A 61 -19.78 -21.49 -7.92
N ILE A 62 -19.90 -20.16 -7.81
CA ILE A 62 -19.07 -19.31 -6.94
C ILE A 62 -19.09 -19.77 -5.47
N SER A 63 -20.22 -20.30 -4.99
CA SER A 63 -20.37 -20.79 -3.61
C SER A 63 -19.46 -21.98 -3.29
N HIS A 64 -19.09 -22.79 -4.29
CA HIS A 64 -18.22 -23.97 -4.12
C HIS A 64 -16.77 -23.67 -4.49
N ALA A 65 -16.51 -22.64 -5.30
CA ALA A 65 -15.17 -22.22 -5.68
C ALA A 65 -14.34 -21.58 -4.55
N GLY A 66 -14.98 -21.26 -3.42
CA GLY A 66 -14.33 -20.60 -2.29
C GLY A 66 -14.01 -19.13 -2.55
N ALA A 67 -13.11 -18.56 -1.74
CA ALA A 67 -12.74 -17.16 -1.88
C ALA A 67 -11.84 -16.93 -3.10
N PRO A 68 -12.07 -15.86 -3.89
CA PRO A 68 -11.15 -15.49 -4.96
C PRO A 68 -9.76 -15.20 -4.39
N PRO A 69 -8.69 -15.52 -5.13
CA PRO A 69 -7.36 -15.17 -4.68
C PRO A 69 -7.25 -13.66 -4.49
N LEU A 70 -6.58 -13.25 -3.42
CA LEU A 70 -6.22 -11.86 -3.21
C LEU A 70 -5.25 -11.45 -4.33
N SER A 71 -5.39 -10.23 -4.87
CA SER A 71 -4.40 -9.70 -5.82
C SER A 71 -2.99 -9.84 -5.23
N GLY A 72 -2.00 -10.30 -6.01
CA GLY A 72 -0.63 -10.51 -5.53
C GLY A 72 -0.09 -9.31 -4.75
N ALA A 73 -0.37 -8.10 -5.25
CA ALA A 73 -0.05 -6.83 -4.59
C ALA A 73 -0.66 -6.66 -3.19
N ARG A 74 -1.89 -7.16 -2.96
CA ARG A 74 -2.51 -7.13 -1.63
C ARG A 74 -1.74 -7.99 -0.65
N VAL A 75 -1.30 -9.16 -1.08
CA VAL A 75 -0.61 -10.10 -0.18
C VAL A 75 0.74 -9.53 0.22
N ILE A 76 1.51 -9.01 -0.74
CA ILE A 76 2.86 -8.51 -0.49
C ILE A 76 2.83 -7.18 0.28
N LEU A 77 2.04 -6.20 -0.18
CA LEU A 77 2.07 -4.87 0.43
C LEU A 77 1.26 -4.77 1.73
N ALA A 78 0.46 -5.80 2.07
CA ALA A 78 -0.23 -5.86 3.36
C ALA A 78 0.72 -5.99 4.56
N GLU A 79 1.98 -6.38 4.33
CA GLU A 79 3.01 -6.40 5.35
C GLU A 79 3.38 -4.99 5.84
N ILE A 80 3.26 -3.98 4.96
CA ILE A 80 3.65 -2.60 5.26
C ILE A 80 2.68 -2.01 6.29
N ARG A 81 3.21 -1.70 7.48
CA ARG A 81 2.51 -1.02 8.56
C ARG A 81 2.98 0.41 8.66
N VAL A 82 2.03 1.33 8.77
CA VAL A 82 2.32 2.77 8.86
C VAL A 82 1.76 3.31 10.15
N THR A 83 2.63 3.82 11.01
CA THR A 83 2.25 4.47 12.27
C THR A 83 2.45 5.97 12.12
N PRO A 84 1.36 6.76 12.11
CA PRO A 84 1.48 8.21 12.04
C PRO A 84 1.82 8.82 13.42
N PRO A 85 2.28 10.08 13.46
CA PRO A 85 2.42 10.84 14.70
C PRO A 85 1.14 10.83 15.55
N LYS A 86 1.29 10.89 16.87
CA LYS A 86 0.15 10.78 17.81
C LYS A 86 -0.99 11.76 17.52
N VAL A 87 -0.67 12.97 17.08
CA VAL A 87 -1.67 14.01 16.74
C VAL A 87 -2.59 13.62 15.57
N MET A 88 -2.19 12.64 14.76
CA MET A 88 -2.98 12.13 13.63
C MET A 88 -3.77 10.85 13.96
N LEU A 89 -3.63 10.29 15.17
CA LEU A 89 -4.33 9.07 15.57
C LEU A 89 -5.83 9.36 15.72
N GLY A 90 -6.65 8.73 14.86
CA GLY A 90 -8.10 8.92 14.80
C GLY A 90 -8.62 9.48 13.47
N VAL A 91 -7.72 9.93 12.58
CA VAL A 91 -8.10 10.63 11.32
C VAL A 91 -7.62 9.88 10.06
N GLY A 92 -6.96 8.74 10.23
CA GLY A 92 -6.52 7.89 9.13
C GLY A 92 -7.66 7.03 8.58
N ARG A 93 -7.78 6.99 7.26
CA ARG A 93 -8.61 6.02 6.55
C ARG A 93 -7.73 5.23 5.59
N GLU A 94 -7.66 3.92 5.82
CA GLU A 94 -7.15 2.99 4.82
C GLU A 94 -8.11 3.00 3.63
N ILE A 95 -7.68 3.57 2.50
CA ILE A 95 -8.37 3.37 1.22
C ILE A 95 -7.42 2.53 0.39
N GLN A 96 -7.56 1.21 0.50
CA GLN A 96 -6.91 0.29 -0.44
C GLN A 96 -7.62 0.38 -1.80
N GLY A 97 -7.30 1.41 -2.58
CA GLY A 97 -7.74 1.54 -3.97
C GLY A 97 -6.95 0.59 -4.85
N LYS A 98 -7.59 -0.46 -5.37
CA LYS A 98 -6.98 -1.39 -6.32
C LYS A 98 -7.44 -1.04 -7.73
N GLY A 99 -6.69 -0.16 -8.38
CA GLY A 99 -6.90 0.19 -9.78
C GLY A 99 -6.78 -1.05 -10.68
N GLY A 100 -7.80 -1.26 -11.52
CA GLY A 100 -7.85 -2.32 -12.51
C GLY A 100 -7.03 -1.99 -13.75
N THR A 101 -5.82 -2.52 -13.78
CA THR A 101 -5.08 -2.92 -15.01
C THR A 101 -4.23 -4.18 -14.79
N GLY A 102 -3.93 -4.55 -13.54
CA GLY A 102 -3.16 -5.75 -13.19
C GLY A 102 -1.65 -5.50 -13.03
N THR A 103 -1.16 -4.28 -13.23
CA THR A 103 0.29 -3.95 -13.19
C THR A 103 0.70 -2.97 -12.10
N GLU A 104 -0.24 -2.30 -11.44
CA GLU A 104 0.06 -1.29 -10.43
C GLU A 104 -0.03 -1.89 -9.03
N TRP A 105 1.14 -2.25 -8.50
CA TRP A 105 1.29 -2.77 -7.16
C TRP A 105 1.26 -1.60 -6.15
N LEU A 106 0.09 -1.02 -5.92
CA LEU A 106 -0.08 0.18 -5.10
C LEU A 106 -0.83 -0.10 -3.79
N ALA A 107 -0.28 0.38 -2.69
CA ALA A 107 -0.99 0.58 -1.42
C ALA A 107 -0.97 2.07 -1.07
N GLN A 108 -2.08 2.60 -0.56
CA GLN A 108 -2.22 4.01 -0.23
C GLN A 108 -2.83 4.19 1.17
N TRP A 109 -2.25 5.11 1.94
CA TRP A 109 -2.78 5.58 3.20
C TRP A 109 -3.08 7.07 3.11
N THR A 110 -4.29 7.44 3.53
CA THR A 110 -4.74 8.83 3.51
C THR A 110 -5.19 9.24 4.90
N TRP A 111 -4.70 10.40 5.34
CA TRP A 111 -5.13 11.05 6.59
C TRP A 111 -5.75 12.39 6.26
N ASP A 112 -6.94 12.64 6.80
CA ASP A 112 -7.51 13.98 6.84
C ASP A 112 -6.80 14.75 7.97
N LEU A 113 -6.42 16.00 7.71
CA LEU A 113 -5.77 16.89 8.67
C LEU A 113 -6.70 18.04 9.08
N SER A 114 -7.96 18.02 8.63
CA SER A 114 -8.96 19.02 8.98
C SER A 114 -9.17 19.05 10.49
N GLY A 115 -8.82 20.18 11.11
CA GLY A 115 -8.88 20.36 12.57
C GLY A 115 -7.55 20.16 13.30
N ILE A 116 -6.45 19.87 12.58
CA ILE A 116 -5.10 19.86 13.13
C ILE A 116 -4.42 21.17 12.72
N GLU A 117 -4.21 22.08 13.68
CA GLU A 117 -3.60 23.40 13.43
C GLU A 117 -2.15 23.30 12.96
N THR A 118 -1.38 22.41 13.59
CA THR A 118 0.01 22.12 13.22
C THR A 118 0.28 20.63 13.36
N VAL A 119 0.96 20.05 12.37
CA VAL A 119 1.48 18.68 12.45
C VAL A 119 2.91 18.66 11.94
N ASP A 120 3.81 18.35 12.87
CA ASP A 120 5.21 18.06 12.64
C ASP A 120 5.51 16.65 13.14
N GLY A 121 6.51 16.00 12.55
CA GLY A 121 6.93 14.65 12.93
C GLY A 121 7.28 13.79 11.73
N GLU A 122 7.24 12.48 11.95
CA GLU A 122 7.61 11.46 10.97
C GLU A 122 6.59 10.32 10.98
N LEU A 123 6.37 9.72 9.81
CA LEU A 123 5.71 8.43 9.71
C LEU A 123 6.72 7.34 10.03
N LEU A 124 6.37 6.42 10.91
CA LEU A 124 7.12 5.17 11.07
C LEU A 124 6.53 4.14 10.11
N ILE A 125 7.31 3.72 9.12
CA ILE A 125 6.96 2.64 8.19
C ILE A 125 7.72 1.38 8.61
N GLN A 126 6.99 0.28 8.76
CA GLN A 126 7.54 -0.99 9.21
C GLN A 126 7.09 -2.13 8.30
N THR A 127 8.00 -3.05 8.06
CA THR A 127 7.74 -4.39 7.54
C THR A 127 8.24 -5.40 8.57
N GLU A 128 8.22 -6.70 8.26
CA GLU A 128 8.81 -7.72 9.13
C GLU A 128 10.35 -7.65 9.15
N VAL A 129 10.96 -7.07 8.11
CA VAL A 129 12.41 -7.05 7.91
C VAL A 129 13.04 -5.65 8.02
N GLU A 130 12.26 -4.59 7.87
CA GLU A 130 12.75 -3.21 7.89
C GLU A 130 11.84 -2.28 8.70
N ALA A 131 12.45 -1.22 9.23
CA ALA A 131 11.74 -0.10 9.83
C ALA A 131 12.45 1.18 9.44
N ILE A 132 11.71 2.14 8.88
CA ILE A 132 12.23 3.43 8.47
C ILE A 132 11.32 4.55 9.00
N THR A 133 11.88 5.73 9.17
CA THR A 133 11.08 6.93 9.43
C THR A 133 11.10 7.86 8.23
N LEU A 134 9.94 8.43 7.93
CA LEU A 134 9.75 9.35 6.82
C LEU A 134 9.23 10.68 7.35
N PRO A 135 10.04 11.77 7.32
CA PRO A 135 9.61 13.05 7.84
C PRO A 135 8.42 13.58 7.03
N LEU A 136 7.46 14.21 7.73
CA LEU A 136 6.34 14.84 7.06
C LEU A 136 6.83 16.00 6.20
N PRO A 137 6.54 16.03 4.89
CA PRO A 137 6.87 17.19 4.07
C PRO A 137 6.05 18.40 4.55
N PRO A 138 6.50 19.64 4.28
CA PRO A 138 5.69 20.82 4.56
C PRO A 138 4.41 20.82 3.71
N PRO A 139 3.34 21.47 4.20
CA PRO A 139 2.09 21.55 3.45
C PRO A 139 2.32 22.27 2.12
N ARG A 140 1.84 21.67 1.03
CA ARG A 140 1.76 22.37 -0.25
C ARG A 140 0.65 23.41 -0.18
N THR A 141 1.01 24.68 -0.18
CA THR A 141 0.09 25.78 -0.54
C THR A 141 -0.14 25.70 -2.05
N ASN A 142 -1.40 25.51 -2.46
CA ASN A 142 -1.80 25.65 -3.86
C ASN A 142 -1.66 27.09 -4.34
#